data_AF-A0A2I0CS95-F1
#
_entry.id   AF-A0A2I0CS95-F1
#
_cell.length_a   1.000
_cell.length_b   1.000
_cell.length_c   1.000
_cell.angle_alpha   90.00
_cell.angle_beta   90.00
_cell.angle_gamma   90.00
#
_symmetry.space_group_name_H-M   'P 1'
#
loop_
_entity.id
_entity.type
_entity.pdbx_description
1 polymer ?
#
loop_
_entity_poly.entity_id
_entity_poly.type
_entity_poly.pdbx_seq_one_letter_code
_entity_poly.pdbx_strand_id
1 'polypeptide(L)'
;MNRQSRRRLAGLLGVCSLLGVPVQAEVPVTVEAQHFGCIREMTPVRHFYLTNLLGNLPASLAAANAPEGAIYPPGTLIQLVPGEAMVKREAGFSPATGDWEFFELEVSAQGTQIRARGFAEVNNRFGGNCFACHAPARQPWDFVCEDNHGCESIPVTRQMIGALQRSDPRCGEAELQDGDRWALFKLQTLVWLGEARASLARWW
;
A
#
# COMPACT_ATOMS: atom_id res chain seq x y z
N MET A 1 -73.07 -15.91 25.30
CA MET A 1 -72.69 -16.34 26.65
C MET A 1 -71.31 -16.97 26.60
N ASN A 2 -70.38 -16.27 27.25
CA ASN A 2 -68.97 -16.55 27.57
C ASN A 2 -68.51 -18.04 27.63
N ARG A 3 -67.34 -18.36 27.03
CA ARG A 3 -66.27 -19.17 27.66
C ARG A 3 -64.96 -19.15 26.84
N GLN A 4 -64.02 -18.35 27.32
CA GLN A 4 -62.58 -18.43 27.09
C GLN A 4 -61.96 -19.73 27.65
N SER A 5 -60.66 -19.95 27.34
CA SER A 5 -59.64 -20.70 28.10
C SER A 5 -59.24 -22.04 27.43
N ARG A 6 -58.00 -22.38 27.07
CA ARG A 6 -56.63 -21.92 27.34
C ARG A 6 -55.73 -22.52 26.24
N ARG A 7 -54.88 -21.73 25.56
CA ARG A 7 -53.71 -22.27 24.83
C ARG A 7 -52.49 -22.17 25.75
N ARG A 8 -51.92 -23.32 26.13
CA ARG A 8 -50.65 -23.38 26.86
C ARG A 8 -49.52 -23.14 25.86
N LEU A 9 -48.87 -21.97 25.91
CA LEU A 9 -47.54 -21.79 25.33
C LEU A 9 -46.54 -22.42 26.30
N ALA A 10 -45.87 -23.50 25.86
CA ALA A 10 -44.66 -23.98 26.50
C ALA A 10 -43.49 -23.16 25.97
N GLY A 11 -42.92 -22.30 26.81
CA GLY A 11 -41.69 -21.58 26.51
C GLY A 11 -40.50 -22.52 26.63
N LEU A 12 -39.77 -22.73 25.53
CA LEU A 12 -38.42 -23.27 25.57
C LEU A 12 -37.46 -22.12 25.90
N LEU A 13 -36.95 -22.11 27.14
CA LEU A 13 -35.79 -21.31 27.54
C LEU A 13 -34.55 -21.87 26.85
N GLY A 14 -33.83 -20.98 26.16
CA GLY A 14 -32.56 -21.26 25.54
C GLY A 14 -31.39 -21.33 26.54
N VAL A 15 -30.34 -22.03 26.11
CA VAL A 15 -28.98 -21.80 26.56
C VAL A 15 -28.13 -21.77 25.29
N CYS A 16 -27.86 -20.57 24.79
CA CYS A 16 -26.88 -20.35 23.73
C CYS A 16 -25.54 -20.12 24.44
N SER A 17 -24.75 -21.18 24.59
CA SER A 17 -23.39 -21.08 25.13
C SER A 17 -22.52 -20.32 24.13
N LEU A 18 -22.29 -19.04 24.39
CA LEU A 18 -21.30 -18.22 23.69
C LEU A 18 -19.91 -18.68 24.13
N LEU A 19 -19.34 -19.67 23.44
CA LEU A 19 -17.92 -19.96 23.51
C LEU A 19 -17.19 -18.78 22.86
N GLY A 20 -16.63 -17.90 23.69
CA GLY A 20 -15.77 -16.81 23.24
C GLY A 20 -14.55 -17.37 22.51
N VAL A 21 -14.40 -17.01 21.23
CA VAL A 21 -13.22 -17.33 20.44
C VAL A 21 -12.03 -16.58 21.05
N PRO A 22 -10.91 -17.24 21.38
CA PRO A 22 -9.74 -16.53 21.89
C PRO A 22 -9.23 -15.56 20.82
N VAL A 23 -9.19 -14.28 21.13
CA VAL A 23 -8.52 -13.26 20.31
C VAL A 23 -7.02 -13.54 20.38
N GLN A 24 -6.45 -14.04 19.29
CA GLN A 24 -5.00 -14.14 19.15
C GLN A 24 -4.44 -12.72 19.07
N ALA A 25 -3.51 -12.39 19.96
CA ALA A 25 -2.80 -11.13 19.88
C ALA A 25 -1.99 -11.13 18.57
N GLU A 26 -2.31 -10.20 17.67
CA GLU A 26 -1.57 -10.07 16.41
C GLU A 26 -0.16 -9.56 16.67
N VAL A 27 0.80 -10.05 15.87
CA VAL A 27 2.20 -9.62 15.95
C VAL A 27 2.30 -8.19 15.40
N PRO A 28 2.75 -7.21 16.21
CA PRO A 28 2.90 -5.84 15.73
C PRO A 28 3.93 -5.77 14.61
N VAL A 29 3.62 -5.04 13.53
CA VAL A 29 4.56 -4.89 12.41
C VAL A 29 5.56 -3.78 12.75
N THR A 30 6.83 -4.08 12.97
CA THR A 30 7.83 -3.01 13.17
C THR A 30 8.30 -2.50 11.82
N VAL A 31 8.22 -1.18 11.58
CA VAL A 31 8.65 -0.57 10.30
C VAL A 31 9.65 0.55 10.57
N GLU A 32 10.84 0.40 10.01
CA GLU A 32 12.00 1.28 10.19
C GLU A 32 12.64 1.55 8.82
N ALA A 33 13.46 2.59 8.73
CA ALA A 33 14.05 3.02 7.47
C ALA A 33 14.88 1.91 6.77
N GLN A 34 15.54 1.06 7.57
CA GLN A 34 16.34 -0.08 7.08
C GLN A 34 15.53 -1.17 6.38
N HIS A 35 14.20 -1.22 6.58
CA HIS A 35 13.34 -2.16 5.86
C HIS A 35 13.11 -1.73 4.40
N PHE A 36 13.37 -0.47 4.06
CA PHE A 36 13.30 0.05 2.70
C PHE A 36 14.70 -0.02 2.06
N GLY A 37 15.15 -1.24 1.77
CA GLY A 37 16.42 -1.53 1.09
C GLY A 37 16.34 -1.39 -0.43
N CYS A 38 17.23 -2.08 -1.14
CA CYS A 38 17.19 -2.15 -2.59
C CYS A 38 15.86 -2.77 -3.08
N ILE A 39 15.09 -2.05 -3.90
CA ILE A 39 13.81 -2.57 -4.40
C ILE A 39 13.99 -3.84 -5.26
N ARG A 40 15.13 -3.99 -5.95
CA ARG A 40 15.43 -5.14 -6.81
C ARG A 40 15.67 -6.44 -6.05
N GLU A 41 15.85 -6.40 -4.73
CA GLU A 41 15.95 -7.58 -3.87
C GLU A 41 14.58 -8.15 -3.46
N MET A 42 13.50 -7.39 -3.69
CA MET A 42 12.13 -7.83 -3.45
C MET A 42 11.60 -8.65 -4.64
N THR A 43 10.45 -9.30 -4.45
CA THR A 43 9.82 -10.07 -5.54
C THR A 43 9.09 -9.14 -6.51
N PRO A 44 9.43 -9.13 -7.81
CA PRO A 44 8.67 -8.36 -8.79
C PRO A 44 7.29 -8.99 -8.99
N VAL A 45 6.25 -8.17 -8.93
CA VAL A 45 4.87 -8.53 -9.24
C VAL A 45 4.38 -7.58 -10.32
N ARG A 46 4.40 -8.06 -11.57
CA ARG A 46 4.06 -7.29 -12.78
C ARG A 46 4.89 -6.02 -12.91
N HIS A 47 4.46 -4.91 -12.30
CA HIS A 47 5.06 -3.59 -12.42
C HIS A 47 5.46 -2.96 -11.08
N PHE A 48 5.24 -3.64 -9.95
CA PHE A 48 5.68 -3.22 -8.62
C PHE A 48 6.52 -4.32 -7.98
N TYR A 49 7.12 -4.02 -6.83
CA TYR A 49 7.88 -4.98 -6.03
C TYR A 49 7.21 -5.22 -4.69
N LEU A 50 7.28 -6.47 -4.23
CA LEU A 50 6.61 -6.93 -3.01
C LEU A 50 7.55 -7.77 -2.13
N THR A 51 7.49 -7.56 -0.82
CA THR A 51 8.04 -8.44 0.21
C THR A 51 7.11 -8.54 1.42
N ASN A 52 7.50 -9.27 2.46
CA ASN A 52 6.79 -9.31 3.73
C ASN A 52 7.75 -9.22 4.93
N LEU A 53 7.59 -8.20 5.77
CA LEU A 53 8.44 -7.92 6.94
C LEU A 53 8.32 -8.95 8.07
N LEU A 54 7.24 -9.72 8.10
CA LEU A 54 7.02 -10.81 9.05
C LEU A 54 7.42 -12.18 8.46
N GLY A 55 8.05 -12.20 7.28
CA GLY A 55 8.49 -13.43 6.61
C GLY A 55 7.40 -14.19 5.85
N ASN A 56 6.16 -13.68 5.81
CA ASN A 56 5.05 -14.35 5.12
C ASN A 56 4.93 -13.93 3.64
N LEU A 57 6.04 -13.99 2.90
CA LEU A 57 6.08 -13.67 1.48
C LEU A 57 5.08 -14.50 0.65
N PRO A 58 4.91 -15.82 0.87
CA PRO A 58 3.96 -16.61 0.08
C PRO A 58 2.52 -16.11 0.16
N ALA A 59 2.04 -15.69 1.34
CA ALA A 59 0.69 -15.16 1.48
C ALA A 59 0.52 -13.77 0.83
N SER A 60 1.53 -12.90 0.91
CA SER A 60 1.52 -11.61 0.21
C SER A 60 1.48 -11.80 -1.31
N LEU A 61 2.22 -12.77 -1.84
CA LEU A 61 2.17 -13.12 -3.27
C LEU A 61 0.85 -13.77 -3.66
N ALA A 62 0.26 -14.60 -2.80
CA ALA A 62 -1.05 -15.18 -3.05
C ALA A 62 -2.13 -14.08 -3.16
N ALA A 63 -2.12 -13.10 -2.24
CA ALA A 63 -3.03 -11.95 -2.30
C ALA A 63 -2.82 -11.12 -3.58
N ALA A 64 -1.57 -10.85 -3.95
CA ALA A 64 -1.24 -10.09 -5.16
C ALA A 64 -1.63 -10.78 -6.48
N ASN A 65 -1.90 -12.09 -6.46
CA ASN A 65 -2.27 -12.84 -7.64
C ASN A 65 -3.71 -13.38 -7.57
N ALA A 66 -4.49 -12.98 -6.56
CA ALA A 66 -5.87 -13.38 -6.41
C ALA A 66 -6.75 -12.73 -7.50
N PRO A 67 -7.41 -13.51 -8.38
CA PRO A 67 -8.14 -12.97 -9.53
C PRO A 67 -9.36 -12.13 -9.14
N GLU A 68 -9.92 -12.38 -7.95
CA GLU A 68 -11.08 -11.68 -7.41
C GLU A 68 -10.70 -10.62 -6.37
N GLY A 69 -9.39 -10.37 -6.18
CA GLY A 69 -8.86 -9.56 -5.09
C GLY A 69 -8.76 -10.34 -3.78
N ALA A 70 -7.96 -9.83 -2.86
CA ALA A 70 -7.74 -10.40 -1.54
C ALA A 70 -7.22 -9.34 -0.57
N ILE A 71 -7.46 -9.56 0.72
CA ILE A 71 -6.81 -8.79 1.78
C ILE A 71 -5.36 -9.25 1.90
N TYR A 72 -4.42 -8.31 1.82
CA TYR A 72 -3.01 -8.61 2.04
C TYR A 72 -2.75 -8.91 3.52
N PRO A 73 -1.87 -9.89 3.83
CA PRO A 73 -1.52 -10.18 5.21
C PRO A 73 -0.66 -9.06 5.81
N PRO A 74 -0.70 -8.86 7.14
CA PRO A 74 0.23 -7.98 7.85
C PRO A 74 1.69 -8.25 7.48
N GLY A 75 2.48 -7.18 7.46
CA GLY A 75 3.89 -7.20 7.05
C GLY A 75 4.11 -7.04 5.55
N THR A 76 3.08 -7.13 4.71
CA THR A 76 3.23 -6.89 3.27
C THR A 76 3.82 -5.50 3.04
N LEU A 77 4.92 -5.40 2.31
CA LEU A 77 5.54 -4.15 1.88
C LEU A 77 5.53 -4.10 0.36
N ILE A 78 4.97 -3.02 -0.20
CA ILE A 78 4.89 -2.76 -1.63
C ILE A 78 5.64 -1.47 -1.96
N GLN A 79 6.44 -1.51 -3.02
CA GLN A 79 7.02 -0.33 -3.65
C GLN A 79 6.76 -0.34 -5.17
N LEU A 80 6.19 0.76 -5.68
CA LEU A 80 6.10 1.01 -7.12
C LEU A 80 7.34 1.77 -7.62
N VAL A 81 7.79 2.77 -6.87
CA VAL A 81 8.98 3.57 -7.14
C VAL A 81 9.84 3.63 -5.86
N PRO A 82 11.17 3.85 -5.96
CA PRO A 82 12.05 3.80 -4.79
C PRO A 82 11.66 4.77 -3.65
N GLY A 83 11.14 5.94 -4.00
CA GLY A 83 10.80 7.02 -3.06
C GLY A 83 9.46 6.89 -2.35
N GLU A 84 8.66 5.85 -2.62
CA GLU A 84 7.35 5.66 -2.00
C GLU A 84 7.15 4.20 -1.61
N ALA A 85 6.47 3.95 -0.49
CA ALA A 85 6.12 2.60 -0.07
C ALA A 85 4.77 2.58 0.66
N MET A 86 4.17 1.39 0.71
CA MET A 86 3.05 1.11 1.61
C MET A 86 3.30 -0.21 2.34
N VAL A 87 2.97 -0.25 3.63
CA VAL A 87 3.10 -1.43 4.48
C VAL A 87 1.77 -1.78 5.12
N LYS A 88 1.36 -3.05 4.99
CA LYS A 88 0.19 -3.60 5.67
C LYS A 88 0.51 -3.83 7.14
N ARG A 89 -0.23 -3.16 8.01
CA ARG A 89 -0.14 -3.21 9.47
C ARG A 89 -0.98 -4.34 10.04
N GLU A 90 -0.84 -4.57 11.34
CA GLU A 90 -1.73 -5.43 12.12
C GLU A 90 -3.20 -4.95 12.00
N ALA A 91 -4.14 -5.88 12.12
CA ALA A 91 -5.56 -5.63 11.92
C ALA A 91 -6.08 -4.59 12.91
N GLY A 92 -6.84 -3.62 12.40
CA GLY A 92 -7.44 -2.54 13.19
C GLY A 92 -6.48 -1.40 13.53
N PHE A 93 -5.24 -1.43 13.04
CA PHE A 93 -4.28 -0.34 13.20
C PHE A 93 -4.75 0.96 12.52
N SER A 94 -5.41 0.85 11.36
CA SER A 94 -6.07 1.97 10.69
C SER A 94 -7.25 1.49 9.83
N PRO A 95 -8.47 1.44 10.39
CA PRO A 95 -9.65 1.00 9.65
C PRO A 95 -9.98 1.85 8.41
N ALA A 96 -9.55 3.12 8.40
CA ALA A 96 -9.76 4.03 7.29
C ALA A 96 -9.00 3.59 6.04
N THR A 97 -7.77 3.12 6.21
CA THR A 97 -6.86 2.73 5.14
C THR A 97 -6.80 1.22 4.93
N GLY A 98 -7.68 0.45 5.58
CA GLY A 98 -7.58 -1.01 5.60
C GLY A 98 -6.24 -1.46 6.17
N ASP A 99 -5.75 -0.79 7.20
CA ASP A 99 -4.48 -1.07 7.86
C ASP A 99 -3.23 -0.85 6.98
N TRP A 100 -3.35 -0.15 5.85
CA TRP A 100 -2.19 0.31 5.10
C TRP A 100 -1.61 1.59 5.70
N GLU A 101 -0.31 1.56 5.97
CA GLU A 101 0.49 2.74 6.28
C GLU A 101 1.29 3.16 5.02
N PHE A 102 1.29 4.45 4.71
CA PHE A 102 1.96 5.02 3.55
C PHE A 102 3.24 5.74 3.95
N PHE A 103 4.24 5.72 3.07
CA PHE A 103 5.57 6.27 3.32
C PHE A 103 6.08 7.10 2.14
N GLU A 104 6.58 8.30 2.45
CA GLU A 104 7.44 9.08 1.55
C GLU A 104 8.88 8.92 2.00
N LEU A 105 9.74 8.54 1.06
CA LEU A 105 11.11 8.12 1.31
C LEU A 105 12.09 9.01 0.56
N GLU A 106 13.13 9.45 1.27
CA GLU A 106 14.34 9.97 0.66
C GLU A 106 15.34 8.83 0.54
N VAL A 107 15.75 8.52 -0.70
CA VAL A 107 16.64 7.39 -1.00
C VAL A 107 17.97 7.87 -1.58
N SER A 108 19.05 7.26 -1.15
CA SER A 108 20.40 7.49 -1.64
C SER A 108 21.20 6.18 -1.67
N ALA A 109 22.42 6.21 -2.18
CA ALA A 109 23.31 5.05 -2.12
C ALA A 109 23.67 4.63 -0.69
N GLN A 110 23.50 5.54 0.29
CA GLN A 110 23.77 5.27 1.71
C GLN A 110 22.58 4.62 2.43
N GLY A 111 21.40 4.58 1.80
CA GLY A 111 20.20 3.97 2.35
C GLY A 111 18.97 4.86 2.21
N THR A 112 18.06 4.71 3.16
CA THR A 112 16.74 5.36 3.14
C THR A 112 16.55 6.22 4.38
N GLN A 113 15.90 7.37 4.22
CA GLN A 113 15.31 8.16 5.30
C GLN A 113 13.79 8.24 5.10
N ILE A 114 13.03 8.06 6.17
CA ILE A 114 11.58 8.26 6.15
C ILE A 114 11.30 9.74 6.32
N ARG A 115 10.79 10.39 5.28
CA ARG A 115 10.44 11.81 5.29
C ARG A 115 9.06 12.05 5.88
N ALA A 116 8.12 11.17 5.53
CA ALA A 116 6.78 11.15 6.06
C ALA A 116 6.28 9.69 6.13
N ARG A 117 5.48 9.41 7.15
CA ARG A 117 4.72 8.15 7.28
C ARG A 117 3.40 8.41 8.00
N GLY A 118 2.41 7.54 7.79
CA GLY A 118 1.08 7.69 8.37
C GLY A 118 0.00 7.09 7.49
N PHE A 119 -1.22 7.63 7.57
CA PHE A 119 -2.40 7.02 6.96
C PHE A 119 -3.06 7.92 5.91
N ALA A 120 -4.28 8.39 6.17
CA ALA A 120 -5.08 9.16 5.23
C ALA A 120 -4.48 10.54 4.92
N GLU A 121 -3.63 11.05 5.80
CA GLU A 121 -3.05 12.39 5.80
C GLU A 121 -1.72 12.48 5.04
N VAL A 122 -1.09 11.36 4.68
CA VAL A 122 0.25 11.37 4.08
C VAL A 122 0.20 11.85 2.64
N ASN A 123 1.02 12.86 2.36
CA ASN A 123 1.25 13.36 1.02
C ASN A 123 2.68 13.05 0.58
N ASN A 124 2.85 12.80 -0.71
CA ASN A 124 4.18 12.72 -1.31
C ASN A 124 4.81 14.10 -1.46
N ARG A 125 6.10 14.14 -1.85
CA ARG A 125 6.86 15.39 -2.03
C ARG A 125 6.25 16.38 -3.03
N PHE A 126 5.36 15.92 -3.90
CA PHE A 126 4.66 16.74 -4.90
C PHE A 126 3.30 17.24 -4.39
N GLY A 127 2.94 16.95 -3.14
CA GLY A 127 1.67 17.35 -2.55
C GLY A 127 0.48 16.45 -2.92
N GLY A 128 0.71 15.34 -3.64
CA GLY A 128 -0.31 14.33 -3.93
C GLY A 128 -0.55 13.45 -2.70
N ASN A 129 -1.82 13.21 -2.35
CA ASN A 129 -2.17 12.39 -1.20
C ASN A 129 -2.13 10.90 -1.53
N CYS A 130 -1.40 10.12 -0.72
CA CYS A 130 -1.21 8.69 -0.95
C CYS A 130 -2.55 7.95 -0.84
N PHE A 131 -3.27 8.14 0.27
CA PHE A 131 -4.52 7.41 0.49
C PHE A 131 -5.61 7.73 -0.54
N ALA A 132 -5.79 9.00 -0.91
CA ALA A 132 -6.78 9.41 -1.90
C ALA A 132 -6.54 8.76 -3.26
N CYS A 133 -5.28 8.58 -3.66
CA CYS A 133 -4.92 7.86 -4.88
C CYS A 133 -5.27 6.36 -4.79
N HIS A 134 -5.13 5.76 -3.60
CA HIS A 134 -5.34 4.33 -3.37
C HIS A 134 -6.80 3.95 -3.00
N ALA A 135 -7.59 4.90 -2.50
CA ALA A 135 -8.96 4.70 -2.04
C ALA A 135 -9.91 4.07 -3.09
N PRO A 136 -9.83 4.40 -4.40
CA PRO A 136 -10.66 3.77 -5.42
C PRO A 136 -10.48 2.25 -5.50
N ALA A 137 -9.30 1.73 -5.16
CA ALA A 137 -8.99 0.30 -5.16
C ALA A 137 -9.35 -0.41 -3.83
N ARG A 138 -10.10 0.23 -2.92
CA ARG A 138 -10.46 -0.35 -1.61
C ARG A 138 -11.08 -1.74 -1.72
N GLN A 139 -12.00 -1.94 -2.65
CA GLN A 139 -12.66 -3.23 -2.88
C GLN A 139 -12.66 -3.58 -4.37
N PRO A 140 -12.45 -4.86 -4.71
CA PRO A 140 -11.98 -5.96 -3.85
C PRO A 140 -10.45 -5.98 -3.63
N TRP A 141 -9.73 -4.95 -4.09
CA TRP A 141 -8.28 -4.99 -4.28
C TRP A 141 -7.44 -4.52 -3.09
N ASP A 142 -8.06 -4.32 -1.93
CA ASP A 142 -7.40 -3.92 -0.70
C ASP A 142 -6.46 -2.72 -0.88
N PHE A 143 -6.95 -1.69 -1.57
CA PHE A 143 -6.24 -0.44 -1.84
C PHE A 143 -5.03 -0.57 -2.79
N VAL A 144 -4.78 -1.72 -3.41
CA VAL A 144 -3.68 -1.88 -4.39
C VAL A 144 -4.20 -1.60 -5.81
N CYS A 145 -3.77 -0.47 -6.39
CA CYS A 145 -4.34 0.14 -7.60
C CYS A 145 -4.11 -0.58 -8.93
N GLU A 146 -2.90 -1.11 -9.15
CA GLU A 146 -2.48 -1.69 -10.42
C GLU A 146 -2.92 -0.91 -11.69
N ASP A 147 -3.04 -1.56 -12.85
CA ASP A 147 -3.50 -0.92 -14.10
C ASP A 147 -5.03 -0.78 -14.16
N ASN A 148 -5.77 -1.75 -13.60
CA ASN A 148 -7.21 -1.91 -13.85
C ASN A 148 -8.06 -1.98 -12.57
N HIS A 149 -7.52 -1.61 -11.40
CA HIS A 149 -8.27 -1.68 -10.13
C HIS A 149 -8.99 -0.36 -9.77
N GLY A 150 -9.21 0.51 -10.75
CA GLY A 150 -10.06 1.69 -10.62
C GLY A 150 -9.37 2.97 -10.13
N CYS A 151 -8.06 2.96 -9.91
CA CYS A 151 -7.31 4.17 -9.59
C CYS A 151 -7.06 5.01 -10.84
N GLU A 152 -6.95 6.33 -10.66
CA GLU A 152 -6.60 7.24 -11.75
C GLU A 152 -5.16 7.01 -12.23
N SER A 153 -4.93 7.24 -13.52
CA SER A 153 -3.60 7.15 -14.08
C SER A 153 -2.68 8.24 -13.51
N ILE A 154 -1.54 7.84 -12.97
CA ILE A 154 -0.49 8.76 -12.55
C ILE A 154 0.22 9.38 -13.77
N PRO A 155 0.73 10.62 -13.68
CA PRO A 155 1.36 11.33 -14.80
C PRO A 155 2.76 10.80 -15.19
N VAL A 156 3.13 9.60 -14.71
CA VAL A 156 4.39 8.93 -15.01
C VAL A 156 4.11 7.64 -15.77
N THR A 157 4.88 7.40 -16.83
CA THR A 157 4.64 6.23 -17.69
C THR A 157 5.25 4.96 -17.08
N ARG A 158 4.78 3.80 -17.54
CA ARG A 158 5.36 2.48 -17.18
C ARG A 158 6.87 2.42 -17.44
N GLN A 159 7.35 3.03 -18.52
CA GLN A 159 8.77 3.09 -18.82
C GLN A 159 9.54 3.95 -17.81
N MET A 160 8.99 5.08 -17.37
CA MET A 160 9.60 5.92 -16.34
C MET A 160 9.68 5.19 -15.00
N ILE A 161 8.60 4.52 -14.61
CA ILE A 161 8.55 3.71 -13.38
C ILE A 161 9.60 2.60 -13.43
N GLY A 162 9.66 1.84 -14.52
CA GLY A 162 10.66 0.79 -14.69
C GLY A 162 12.09 1.33 -14.67
N ALA A 163 12.33 2.48 -15.29
CA ALA A 163 13.64 3.13 -15.26
C ALA A 163 14.04 3.57 -13.85
N LEU A 164 13.09 4.10 -13.05
CA LEU A 164 13.32 4.41 -11.63
C LEU A 164 13.67 3.16 -10.82
N GLN A 165 12.94 2.07 -11.02
CA GLN A 165 13.21 0.80 -10.32
C GLN A 165 14.60 0.25 -10.64
N ARG A 166 15.02 0.29 -11.92
CA ARG A 166 16.34 -0.17 -12.38
C ARG A 166 17.49 0.77 -12.01
N SER A 167 17.18 2.00 -11.57
CA SER A 167 18.15 3.01 -11.15
C SER A 167 18.07 3.35 -9.67
N ASP A 168 17.39 2.52 -8.87
CA ASP A 168 17.34 2.69 -7.41
C ASP A 168 18.77 2.77 -6.85
N PRO A 169 19.17 3.91 -6.26
CA PRO A 169 20.56 4.13 -5.86
C PRO A 169 21.00 3.19 -4.74
N ARG A 170 20.06 2.59 -4.00
CA ARG A 170 20.32 1.61 -2.93
C ARG A 170 20.77 0.26 -3.50
N CYS A 171 20.55 0.02 -4.79
CA CYS A 171 20.83 -1.25 -5.42
C CYS A 171 22.21 -1.33 -6.11
N GLY A 172 23.07 -0.32 -5.98
CA GLY A 172 24.34 -0.26 -6.69
C GLY A 172 24.21 0.28 -8.12
N GLU A 173 24.98 -0.27 -9.06
CA GLU A 173 24.96 0.22 -10.45
C GLU A 173 23.58 0.03 -11.10
N ALA A 174 23.18 1.06 -11.86
CA ALA A 174 21.90 1.06 -12.54
C ALA A 174 21.90 0.04 -13.70
N GLU A 175 20.87 -0.81 -13.76
CA GLU A 175 20.70 -1.81 -14.83
C GLU A 175 19.77 -1.26 -15.92
N LEU A 176 20.15 -0.14 -16.52
CA LEU A 176 19.30 0.55 -17.49
C LEU A 176 19.04 -0.30 -18.75
N GLN A 177 17.81 -0.24 -19.24
CA GLN A 177 17.39 -0.80 -20.52
C GLN A 177 17.28 0.31 -21.59
N ASP A 178 17.09 -0.11 -22.84
CA ASP A 178 16.91 0.81 -23.96
C ASP A 178 15.77 1.80 -23.70
N GLY A 179 16.08 3.09 -23.86
CA GLY A 179 15.16 4.19 -23.63
C GLY A 179 15.05 4.67 -22.18
N ASP A 180 15.65 3.98 -21.19
CA ASP A 180 15.55 4.39 -19.79
C ASP A 180 16.18 5.74 -19.51
N ARG A 181 17.34 6.02 -20.13
CA ARG A 181 18.01 7.33 -20.00
C ARG A 181 17.08 8.47 -20.43
N TRP A 182 16.33 8.25 -21.50
CA TRP A 182 15.36 9.23 -22.01
C TRP A 182 14.12 9.32 -21.12
N ALA A 183 13.65 8.19 -20.60
CA ALA A 183 12.54 8.16 -19.64
C ALA A 183 12.88 8.93 -18.35
N LEU A 184 14.07 8.70 -17.78
CA LEU A 184 14.58 9.42 -16.62
C LEU A 184 14.73 10.91 -16.89
N PHE A 185 15.26 11.29 -18.06
CA PHE A 185 15.37 12.70 -18.45
C PHE A 185 13.99 13.39 -18.54
N LYS A 186 13.02 12.74 -19.19
CA LYS A 186 11.64 13.25 -19.25
C LYS A 186 11.02 13.38 -17.85
N LEU A 187 11.25 12.39 -16.99
CA LEU A 187 10.75 12.42 -15.61
C LEU A 187 11.36 13.59 -14.82
N GLN A 188 12.68 13.79 -14.89
CA GLN A 188 13.35 14.93 -14.28
C GLN A 188 12.79 16.27 -14.78
N THR A 189 12.49 16.36 -16.08
CA THR A 189 11.86 17.54 -16.67
C THR A 189 10.44 17.78 -16.11
N LEU A 190 9.62 16.73 -15.96
CA LEU A 190 8.28 16.84 -15.37
C LEU A 190 8.35 17.32 -13.91
N VAL A 191 9.27 16.77 -13.13
CA VAL A 191 9.52 17.17 -11.73
C VAL A 191 9.89 18.66 -11.66
N TRP A 192 10.88 19.07 -12.46
CA TRP A 192 11.34 20.46 -12.47
C TRP A 192 10.23 21.45 -12.88
N LEU A 193 9.45 21.11 -13.91
CA LEU A 193 8.31 21.94 -14.33
C LEU A 193 7.24 22.04 -13.24
N GLY A 194 6.99 20.95 -12.50
CA GLY A 194 6.07 20.94 -11.36
C GLY A 194 6.55 21.86 -10.24
N GLU A 195 7.82 21.75 -9.86
CA GLU A 195 8.44 22.58 -8.81
C GLU A 195 8.50 24.07 -9.19
N ALA A 196 8.81 24.38 -10.45
CA ALA A 196 8.82 25.75 -10.96
C ALA A 196 7.42 26.38 -10.89
N ARG A 197 6.38 25.65 -11.30
CA ARG A 197 4.97 26.08 -11.19
C ARG A 197 4.56 26.30 -9.73
N ALA A 198 4.86 25.35 -8.85
CA ALA A 198 4.55 25.46 -7.43
C ALA A 198 5.28 26.65 -6.78
N SER A 199 6.51 26.92 -7.19
CA SER A 199 7.27 28.08 -6.74
C SER A 199 6.61 29.36 -7.19
N LEU A 200 6.34 29.54 -8.49
CA LEU A 200 5.67 30.72 -9.02
C LEU A 200 4.32 30.99 -8.34
N ALA A 201 3.50 29.95 -8.11
CA ALA A 201 2.21 30.08 -7.44
C ALA A 201 2.29 30.56 -5.97
N ARG A 202 3.45 30.44 -5.31
CA ARG A 202 3.67 30.94 -3.94
C ARG A 202 4.05 32.43 -3.88
N TRP A 203 4.39 33.04 -5.01
CA TRP A 203 4.78 34.46 -5.10
C TRP A 203 3.65 35.37 -5.60
N TRP A 204 2.46 34.82 -5.82
CA TRP A 204 1.25 35.51 -6.25
C TRP A 204 0.15 35.24 -5.22
#